data_AF-A0A9E1NEB4-F1
#
_entry.id   AF-A0A9E1NEB4-F1
#
_cell.length_a   1.000
_cell.length_b   1.000
_cell.length_c   1.000
_cell.angle_alpha   90.00
_cell.angle_beta   90.00
_cell.angle_gamma   90.00
#
_symmetry.space_group_name_H-M   'P 1'
#
loop_
_entity.id
_entity.type
_entity.pdbx_description
1 polymer ?
#
loop_
_entity_poly.entity_id
_entity_poly.type
_entity_poly.pdbx_seq_one_letter_code
_entity_poly.pdbx_strand_id
1 'polypeptide(L)'
;MDTFSHALWGKALFGYRGAKFSPFLFGVAPDLIAFVPFTIFKLFKNSSGKILGRPEIVEIPDWVFYLYDFSHSFITSFLLIAVLLYFKKKILAFAALSWSFHILLDFPFHSKEFFPTKIFWPISDVYLDGISWATPEVWLTNVLFLTLFFFYRFYPGKDLKM
;
A
#
# COMPACT_ATOMS: atom_id res chain seq x y z
N MET A 1 -2.24 -9.80 -0.58
CA MET A 1 -1.55 -8.60 -0.07
C MET A 1 -2.02 -8.33 1.34
N ASP A 2 -1.14 -7.82 2.20
CA ASP A 2 -1.43 -7.55 3.61
C ASP A 2 -1.72 -6.05 3.83
N THR A 3 -2.91 -5.62 3.39
CA THR A 3 -3.37 -4.23 3.42
C THR A 3 -3.18 -3.54 4.77
N PHE A 4 -3.43 -4.26 5.86
CA PHE A 4 -3.31 -3.68 7.19
C PHE A 4 -1.85 -3.43 7.58
N SER A 5 -0.94 -4.34 7.23
CA SER A 5 0.49 -4.16 7.46
C SER A 5 1.05 -2.93 6.75
N HIS A 6 0.58 -2.59 5.54
CA HIS A 6 1.02 -1.37 4.86
C HIS A 6 0.62 -0.10 5.62
N ALA A 7 -0.58 -0.09 6.20
CA ALA A 7 -1.04 1.01 7.05
C ALA A 7 -0.14 1.16 8.30
N LEU A 8 0.22 0.05 8.92
CA LEU A 8 1.11 0.01 10.09
C LEU A 8 2.52 0.47 9.73
N TRP A 9 3.09 0.03 8.61
CA TRP A 9 4.39 0.50 8.12
C TRP A 9 4.40 2.01 7.89
N GLY A 10 3.34 2.52 7.24
CA GLY A 10 3.17 3.96 7.05
C GLY A 10 3.19 4.72 8.36
N LYS A 11 2.46 4.24 9.37
CA LYS A 11 2.47 4.83 10.72
C LYS A 11 3.83 4.71 11.41
N ALA A 12 4.49 3.56 11.33
CA ALA A 12 5.76 3.30 12.00
C ALA A 12 6.88 4.19 11.45
N LEU A 13 6.99 4.28 10.12
CA LEU A 13 8.10 4.96 9.44
C LEU A 13 7.88 6.45 9.26
N PHE A 14 6.63 6.91 9.11
CA PHE A 14 6.34 8.32 8.78
C PHE A 14 5.44 9.02 9.82
N GLY A 15 5.15 8.36 10.95
CA GLY A 15 4.25 8.84 12.01
C GLY A 15 4.77 9.95 12.93
N TYR A 16 6.03 10.39 12.79
CA TYR A 16 6.73 11.16 13.83
C TYR A 16 6.83 12.67 13.58
N ARG A 17 6.38 13.20 12.44
CA ARG A 17 6.43 14.66 12.14
C ARG A 17 5.10 15.39 12.36
N GLY A 18 4.34 14.96 13.36
CA GLY A 18 3.05 15.58 13.73
C GLY A 18 1.87 15.20 12.84
N ALA A 19 2.06 14.36 11.80
CA ALA A 19 1.02 13.95 10.86
C ALA A 19 0.01 12.92 11.42
N LYS A 20 -0.14 12.81 12.75
CA LYS A 20 -1.00 11.87 13.51
C LYS A 20 -1.38 10.59 12.73
N PHE A 21 -2.52 10.60 12.05
CA PHE A 21 -3.09 9.45 11.33
C PHE A 21 -2.82 9.44 9.81
N SER A 22 -2.37 10.55 9.22
CA SER A 22 -2.20 10.65 7.77
C SER A 22 -1.23 9.60 7.18
N PRO A 23 -0.09 9.27 7.82
CA PRO A 23 0.82 8.23 7.32
C PRO A 23 0.19 6.84 7.27
N PHE A 24 -0.72 6.54 8.18
CA PHE A 24 -1.47 5.27 8.19
C PHE A 24 -2.41 5.23 6.98
N LEU A 25 -3.13 6.33 6.73
CA LEU A 25 -4.05 6.46 5.61
C LEU A 25 -3.32 6.42 4.26
N PHE A 26 -2.21 7.15 4.12
CA PHE A 26 -1.39 7.09 2.90
C PHE A 26 -0.73 5.71 2.71
N GLY A 27 -0.38 5.03 3.80
CA GLY A 27 0.18 3.68 3.76
C GLY A 27 -0.82 2.62 3.29
N VAL A 28 -2.13 2.82 3.48
CA VAL A 28 -3.16 1.88 3.01
C VAL A 28 -3.83 2.32 1.70
N ALA A 29 -3.65 3.58 1.31
CA ALA A 29 -4.35 4.19 0.18
C ALA A 29 -4.21 3.42 -1.15
N PRO A 30 -3.03 2.90 -1.56
CA PRO A 30 -2.90 2.29 -2.87
C PRO A 30 -3.83 1.09 -3.06
N ASP A 31 -3.90 0.24 -2.04
CA ASP A 31 -4.83 -0.87 -1.94
C ASP A 31 -6.29 -0.45 -1.97
N LEU A 32 -6.66 0.53 -1.14
CA LEU A 32 -8.05 0.95 -1.03
C LEU A 32 -8.57 1.53 -2.34
N ILE A 33 -7.73 2.26 -3.07
CA ILE A 33 -8.09 2.86 -4.37
C ILE A 33 -8.49 1.79 -5.39
N ALA A 34 -7.79 0.66 -5.44
CA ALA A 34 -8.12 -0.42 -6.37
C ALA A 34 -9.25 -1.32 -5.83
N PHE A 35 -9.15 -1.73 -4.57
CA PHE A 35 -9.93 -2.85 -4.06
C PHE A 35 -11.22 -2.45 -3.34
N VAL A 36 -11.37 -1.21 -2.84
CA VAL A 36 -12.67 -0.76 -2.30
C VAL A 36 -13.72 -0.63 -3.41
N PRO A 37 -13.45 0.05 -4.55
CA PRO A 37 -14.41 0.09 -5.65
C PRO A 37 -14.73 -1.32 -6.18
N PHE A 38 -13.72 -2.20 -6.27
CA PHE A 38 -13.94 -3.59 -6.67
C PHE A 38 -14.82 -4.36 -5.69
N THR A 39 -14.61 -4.18 -4.39
CA THR A 39 -15.46 -4.80 -3.36
C THR A 39 -16.90 -4.31 -3.48
N ILE A 40 -17.11 -3.00 -3.64
CA ILE A 40 -18.45 -2.41 -3.85
C ILE A 40 -19.08 -2.98 -5.13
N PHE A 41 -18.34 -3.04 -6.23
CA PHE A 41 -18.80 -3.62 -7.49
C PHE A 41 -19.23 -5.08 -7.33
N LYS A 42 -18.45 -5.90 -6.62
CA LYS A 42 -18.82 -7.28 -6.29
C LYS A 42 -20.10 -7.34 -5.48
N LEU A 43 -20.29 -6.47 -4.48
CA LEU A 43 -21.51 -6.47 -3.65
C LEU A 43 -22.79 -6.25 -4.49
N PHE A 44 -22.73 -5.39 -5.51
CA PHE A 44 -23.89 -5.15 -6.38
C PHE A 44 -24.07 -6.20 -7.48
N LYS A 45 -22.99 -6.83 -7.95
CA LYS A 45 -23.04 -7.81 -9.05
C LYS A 45 -23.26 -9.26 -8.58
N ASN A 46 -22.90 -9.58 -7.34
CA ASN A 46 -22.85 -10.96 -6.88
C ASN A 46 -24.21 -11.45 -6.38
N SER A 47 -24.90 -12.26 -7.20
CA SER A 47 -26.12 -12.96 -6.82
C SER A 47 -25.86 -14.29 -6.07
N SER A 48 -24.61 -14.77 -6.02
CA SER A 48 -24.23 -16.11 -5.54
C SER A 48 -23.46 -16.13 -4.20
N GLY A 49 -23.26 -14.97 -3.56
CA GLY A 49 -22.78 -14.87 -2.17
C GLY A 49 -21.28 -15.07 -1.92
N LYS A 50 -20.47 -15.40 -2.93
CA LYS A 50 -19.00 -15.49 -2.80
C LYS A 50 -18.33 -14.11 -2.77
N ILE A 51 -18.54 -13.36 -1.69
CA ILE A 51 -17.94 -12.03 -1.48
C ILE A 51 -16.52 -12.15 -0.93
N LEU A 52 -16.29 -13.15 -0.08
CA LEU A 52 -15.00 -13.46 0.54
C LEU A 52 -14.18 -14.45 -0.29
N GLY A 53 -12.85 -14.29 -0.24
CA GLY A 53 -11.87 -15.15 -0.92
C GLY A 53 -11.11 -14.41 -2.02
N ARG A 54 -10.01 -15.02 -2.46
CA ARG A 54 -9.22 -14.55 -3.60
C ARG A 54 -10.03 -14.82 -4.88
N PRO A 55 -10.41 -13.78 -5.65
CA PRO A 55 -11.08 -13.99 -6.93
C PRO A 55 -10.11 -14.60 -7.94
N GLU A 56 -10.66 -15.35 -8.90
CA GLU A 56 -9.89 -15.73 -10.08
C GLU A 56 -9.63 -14.48 -10.94
N ILE A 57 -8.45 -14.39 -11.56
CA ILE A 57 -8.05 -13.21 -12.35
C ILE A 57 -9.07 -12.91 -13.45
N VAL A 58 -9.63 -13.96 -14.06
CA VAL A 58 -10.62 -13.88 -15.14
C VAL A 58 -11.92 -13.20 -14.69
N GLU A 59 -12.22 -13.20 -13.39
CA GLU A 59 -13.41 -12.56 -12.83
C GLU A 59 -13.19 -11.07 -12.52
N ILE A 60 -11.94 -10.60 -12.56
CA ILE A 60 -11.56 -9.22 -12.22
C ILE A 60 -11.70 -8.35 -13.48
N PRO A 61 -12.54 -7.30 -13.45
CA PRO A 61 -12.64 -6.38 -14.58
C PRO A 61 -11.34 -5.59 -14.84
N ASP A 62 -11.07 -5.29 -16.11
CA ASP A 62 -9.88 -4.54 -16.56
C ASP A 62 -9.65 -3.23 -15.80
N TRP A 63 -10.72 -2.49 -15.49
CA TRP A 63 -10.63 -1.22 -14.76
C TRP A 63 -10.00 -1.36 -13.37
N VAL A 64 -10.09 -2.54 -12.73
CA VAL A 64 -9.44 -2.79 -11.45
C VAL A 64 -7.93 -2.85 -11.62
N PHE A 65 -7.44 -3.47 -12.71
CA PHE A 65 -6.01 -3.48 -13.03
C PHE A 65 -5.51 -2.07 -13.36
N TYR A 66 -6.30 -1.26 -14.07
CA TYR A 66 -5.95 0.16 -14.29
C TYR A 66 -5.88 0.96 -12.98
N LEU A 67 -6.82 0.76 -12.06
CA LEU A 67 -6.78 1.42 -10.75
C LEU A 67 -5.58 0.95 -9.92
N TYR A 68 -5.25 -0.34 -10.00
CA TYR A 68 -4.07 -0.91 -9.34
C TYR A 68 -2.78 -0.31 -9.90
N ASP A 69 -2.60 -0.30 -11.23
CA ASP A 69 -1.43 0.30 -11.89
C ASP A 69 -1.31 1.79 -11.56
N PHE A 70 -2.42 2.53 -11.57
CA PHE A 70 -2.47 3.92 -11.16
C PHE A 70 -2.07 4.11 -9.70
N SER A 71 -2.58 3.28 -8.78
CA SER A 71 -2.33 3.45 -7.36
C SER A 71 -0.96 2.92 -6.92
N HIS A 72 -0.38 1.96 -7.64
CA HIS A 72 0.90 1.31 -7.34
C HIS A 72 2.07 1.80 -8.19
N SER A 73 2.09 3.09 -8.52
CA SER A 73 3.16 3.72 -9.30
C SER A 73 3.88 4.82 -8.52
N PHE A 74 5.22 4.85 -8.61
CA PHE A 74 6.01 5.95 -8.07
C PHE A 74 5.70 7.28 -8.77
N ILE A 75 5.30 7.25 -10.03
CA ILE A 75 4.94 8.47 -10.77
C ILE A 75 3.71 9.12 -10.12
N THR A 76 2.66 8.33 -9.85
CA THR A 76 1.43 8.85 -9.23
C THR A 76 1.67 9.24 -7.78
N SER A 77 2.42 8.44 -7.03
CA SER A 77 2.80 8.73 -5.64
C SER A 77 3.63 10.02 -5.52
N PHE A 78 4.65 10.20 -6.36
CA PHE A 78 5.48 11.40 -6.34
C PHE A 78 4.77 12.62 -6.89
N LEU A 79 3.83 12.47 -7.84
CA LEU A 79 2.97 13.56 -8.27
C LEU A 79 2.11 14.08 -7.11
N LEU A 80 1.49 13.18 -6.32
CA LEU A 80 0.75 13.56 -5.11
C LEU A 80 1.65 14.32 -4.12
N ILE A 81 2.87 13.82 -3.87
CA ILE A 81 3.83 14.49 -2.98
C ILE A 81 4.21 15.87 -3.53
N ALA A 82 4.47 15.99 -4.83
CA ALA A 82 4.79 17.25 -5.49
C ALA A 82 3.64 18.27 -5.35
N VAL A 83 2.39 17.83 -5.54
CA VAL A 83 1.18 18.66 -5.34
C VAL A 83 1.09 19.13 -3.89
N LEU A 84 1.29 18.24 -2.90
CA LEU A 84 1.28 18.62 -1.49
C LEU A 84 2.39 19.64 -1.16
N LEU A 85 3.58 19.47 -1.72
CA LEU A 85 4.68 20.42 -1.56
C LEU A 85 4.42 21.77 -2.23
N TYR A 86 3.81 21.78 -3.42
CA TYR A 86 3.38 22.98 -4.12
C TYR A 86 2.45 23.82 -3.25
N PHE A 87 1.45 23.18 -2.63
CA PHE A 87 0.54 23.81 -1.66
C PHE A 87 1.12 24.00 -0.25
N LYS A 88 2.45 23.87 -0.10
CA LYS A 88 3.20 24.06 1.16
C LYS A 88 2.74 23.14 2.32
N LYS A 89 2.07 22.02 2.03
CA LYS A 89 1.61 21.03 3.01
C LYS A 89 2.73 20.06 3.40
N LYS A 90 3.86 20.58 3.90
CA LYS A 90 5.10 19.82 4.17
C LYS A 90 4.90 18.59 5.06
N ILE A 91 4.07 18.71 6.11
CA ILE A 91 3.76 17.60 7.04
C ILE A 91 3.00 16.48 6.32
N LEU A 92 2.01 16.83 5.49
CA LEU A 92 1.26 15.86 4.70
C LEU A 92 2.09 15.27 3.57
N ALA A 93 2.94 16.06 2.92
CA ALA A 93 3.87 15.56 1.90
C ALA A 93 4.83 14.51 2.49
N PHE A 94 5.33 14.74 3.70
CA PHE A 94 6.12 13.74 4.42
C PHE A 94 5.31 12.49 4.75
N ALA A 95 4.06 12.65 5.22
CA ALA A 95 3.17 11.52 5.46
C ALA A 95 2.85 10.72 4.19
N ALA A 96 2.76 11.39 3.03
CA ALA A 96 2.50 10.76 1.75
C ALA A 96 3.65 9.89 1.24
N LEU A 97 4.86 10.00 1.81
CA LEU A 97 5.94 9.04 1.55
C LEU A 97 5.57 7.62 1.99
N SER A 98 4.60 7.44 2.89
CA SER A 98 4.02 6.12 3.19
C SER A 98 3.43 5.44 1.95
N TRP A 99 2.85 6.21 1.02
CA TRP A 99 2.35 5.67 -0.24
C TRP A 99 3.50 5.13 -1.09
N SER A 100 4.59 5.90 -1.21
CA SER A 100 5.78 5.44 -1.94
C SER A 100 6.40 4.20 -1.28
N PHE A 101 6.44 4.17 0.05
CA PHE A 101 6.93 3.00 0.77
C PHE A 101 6.05 1.76 0.57
N HIS A 102 4.73 1.91 0.51
CA HIS A 102 3.81 0.83 0.17
C HIS A 102 4.18 0.19 -1.19
N ILE A 103 4.35 1.01 -2.23
CA ILE A 103 4.77 0.56 -3.57
C ILE A 103 6.11 -0.18 -3.52
N LEU A 104 7.08 0.37 -2.78
CA LEU A 104 8.38 -0.26 -2.61
C LEU A 104 8.27 -1.64 -1.94
N LEU A 105 7.37 -1.75 -0.94
CA LEU A 105 7.16 -3.00 -0.22
C LEU A 105 6.50 -4.04 -1.11
N ASP A 106 5.55 -3.66 -1.98
CA ASP A 106 4.87 -4.59 -2.88
C ASP A 106 5.70 -5.06 -4.06
N PHE A 107 6.60 -4.21 -4.56
CA PHE A 107 7.38 -4.50 -5.76
C PHE A 107 8.05 -5.90 -5.77
N PRO A 108 8.68 -6.38 -4.68
CA PRO A 108 9.21 -7.74 -4.62
C PRO A 108 8.19 -8.82 -4.24
N PHE A 109 6.99 -8.46 -3.78
CA PHE A 109 6.02 -9.38 -3.16
C PHE A 109 4.73 -9.62 -3.95
N HIS A 110 4.73 -9.21 -5.22
CA HIS A 110 3.72 -9.57 -6.21
C HIS A 110 4.32 -10.43 -7.32
N SER A 111 3.68 -11.55 -7.63
CA SER A 111 4.08 -12.38 -8.77
C SER A 111 3.53 -11.81 -10.07
N LYS A 112 4.13 -12.17 -11.21
CA LYS A 112 3.61 -11.78 -12.53
C LYS A 112 2.18 -12.27 -12.79
N GLU A 113 1.77 -13.31 -12.08
CA GLU A 113 0.46 -13.93 -12.25
C GLU A 113 -0.65 -13.15 -11.57
N PHE A 114 -0.38 -12.31 -10.56
CA PHE A 114 -1.44 -11.67 -9.79
C PHE A 114 -1.07 -10.26 -9.34
N PHE A 115 -1.54 -9.27 -10.12
CA PHE A 115 -1.28 -7.85 -9.92
C PHE A 115 0.23 -7.52 -9.84
N PRO A 116 1.01 -7.71 -10.92
CA PRO A 116 2.41 -7.29 -10.94
C PRO A 116 2.52 -5.77 -10.72
N THR A 117 3.34 -5.37 -9.75
CA THR A 117 3.52 -3.96 -9.39
C THR A 117 4.38 -3.22 -10.42
N LYS A 118 3.74 -2.44 -11.30
CA LYS A 118 4.41 -1.64 -12.33
C LYS A 118 4.83 -0.27 -11.80
N ILE A 119 5.99 -0.22 -11.15
CA ILE A 119 6.43 0.93 -10.35
C ILE A 119 6.61 2.25 -11.14
N PHE A 120 6.71 2.18 -12.48
CA PHE A 120 6.87 3.35 -13.36
C PHE A 120 5.70 3.53 -14.34
N TRP A 121 4.52 2.95 -14.07
CA TRP A 121 3.34 3.20 -14.87
C TRP A 121 2.92 4.69 -14.78
N PRO A 122 2.52 5.37 -15.86
CA PRO A 122 2.25 4.87 -17.21
C PRO A 122 3.44 4.98 -18.17
N ILE A 123 4.64 5.36 -17.70
CA ILE A 123 5.81 5.54 -18.57
C ILE A 123 6.37 4.19 -19.01
N SER A 124 6.33 3.18 -18.15
CA SER A 124 6.72 1.80 -18.49
C SER A 124 5.98 0.77 -17.65
N ASP A 125 5.83 -0.43 -18.21
CA ASP A 125 5.29 -1.59 -17.52
C ASP A 125 6.40 -2.43 -16.86
N VAL A 126 7.47 -1.81 -16.37
CA VAL A 126 8.53 -2.55 -15.64
C VAL A 126 7.98 -3.07 -14.32
N TYR A 127 8.04 -4.38 -14.14
CA TYR A 127 7.70 -5.10 -12.91
C TYR A 127 8.71 -6.22 -12.63
N LEU A 128 8.67 -6.78 -11.42
CA LEU A 128 9.45 -7.94 -11.02
C LEU A 128 8.51 -9.14 -10.80
N ASP A 129 8.94 -10.34 -11.19
CA ASP A 129 8.21 -11.59 -10.86
C ASP A 129 8.58 -11.99 -9.43
N GLY A 130 7.80 -11.48 -8.47
CA GLY A 130 8.09 -11.54 -7.04
C GLY A 130 7.49 -12.73 -6.30
N ILE A 131 7.71 -12.77 -5.00
CA ILE A 131 7.21 -13.83 -4.11
C ILE A 131 5.88 -13.37 -3.51
N SER A 132 4.80 -14.11 -3.74
CA SER A 132 3.47 -13.76 -3.23
C SER A 132 3.47 -13.37 -1.74
N TRP A 133 2.80 -12.26 -1.40
CA TRP A 133 2.44 -11.89 -0.03
C TRP A 133 1.76 -13.01 0.78
N ALA A 134 1.10 -13.97 0.12
CA ALA A 134 0.46 -15.10 0.78
C ALA A 134 1.45 -16.20 1.21
N THR A 135 2.72 -16.11 0.80
CA THR A 135 3.79 -17.01 1.23
C THR A 135 4.03 -16.81 2.74
N PRO A 136 3.90 -17.87 3.58
CA PRO A 136 3.99 -17.75 5.03
C PRO A 136 5.27 -17.08 5.53
N GLU A 137 6.41 -17.35 4.91
CA GLU A 137 7.70 -16.78 5.25
C GLU A 137 7.70 -15.26 5.06
N VAL A 138 7.19 -14.77 3.92
CA VAL A 138 7.05 -13.33 3.64
C VAL A 138 6.16 -12.67 4.69
N TRP A 139 5.00 -13.27 4.97
CA TRP A 139 4.05 -12.72 5.93
C TRP A 139 4.59 -12.71 7.36
N LEU A 140 5.18 -13.82 7.83
CA LEU A 140 5.77 -13.93 9.17
C LEU A 140 6.95 -12.96 9.35
N THR A 141 7.82 -12.83 8.35
CA THR A 141 8.92 -11.87 8.39
C THR A 141 8.40 -10.43 8.44
N ASN A 142 7.36 -10.10 7.67
CA ASN A 142 6.72 -8.79 7.74
C ASN A 142 6.17 -8.48 9.15
N VAL A 143 5.42 -9.42 9.74
CA VAL A 143 4.88 -9.27 11.11
C VAL A 143 6.00 -9.12 12.14
N LEU A 144 7.06 -9.93 12.04
CA LEU A 144 8.23 -9.82 12.92
C LEU A 144 8.87 -8.43 12.83
N PHE A 145 9.14 -7.96 11.63
CA PHE A 145 9.78 -6.64 11.43
C PHE A 145 8.89 -5.49 11.89
N LEU A 146 7.59 -5.51 11.58
CA LEU A 146 6.63 -4.54 12.13
C LEU A 146 6.66 -4.55 13.65
N THR A 147 6.59 -5.73 14.26
CA THR A 147 6.60 -5.88 15.72
C THR A 147 7.87 -5.29 16.32
N LEU A 148 9.05 -5.66 15.81
CA LEU A 148 10.33 -5.12 16.24
C LEU A 148 10.42 -3.60 16.07
N PHE A 149 9.90 -3.06 14.96
CA PHE A 149 9.90 -1.62 14.70
C PHE A 149 8.99 -0.86 15.66
N PHE A 150 7.77 -1.36 15.88
CA PHE A 150 6.84 -0.77 16.84
C PHE A 150 7.39 -0.85 18.26
N PHE A 151 7.99 -1.97 18.66
CA PHE A 151 8.71 -2.05 19.94
C PHE A 151 9.82 -1.02 19.99
N TYR A 152 10.75 -0.99 19.03
CA TYR A 152 11.84 -0.01 19.03
C TYR A 152 11.35 1.44 19.10
N ARG A 153 10.28 1.76 18.37
CA ARG A 153 9.73 3.10 18.21
C ARG A 153 8.91 3.57 19.40
N PHE A 154 8.10 2.70 19.98
CA PHE A 154 7.12 3.04 21.03
C PHE A 154 7.48 2.45 22.40
N TYR A 155 8.65 1.82 22.54
CA TYR A 155 9.18 1.46 23.85
C TYR A 155 9.36 2.73 24.70
N PRO A 156 8.88 2.72 25.96
CA PRO A 156 8.95 3.89 26.84
C PRO A 156 10.38 4.43 26.95
N GLY A 157 10.56 5.74 26.75
CA GLY A 157 11.84 6.42 26.96
C GLY A 157 12.54 6.99 25.72
N LYS A 158 12.10 6.68 24.49
CA LYS A 158 12.65 7.28 23.26
C LYS A 158 11.85 8.46 22.70
N ASP A 159 10.53 8.45 22.88
CA ASP A 159 9.67 9.59 22.52
C ASP A 159 9.69 10.76 23.49
N LEU A 160 10.32 10.59 24.66
CA LEU A 160 10.49 11.67 25.64
C LEU A 160 11.65 12.63 25.30
N LYS A 161 12.32 12.44 24.15
CA LYS A 161 13.54 13.18 23.78
C LYS A 161 13.54 13.77 22.36
N MET A 162 12.43 13.76 21.63
CA MET A 162 12.31 14.45 20.33
C MET A 162 11.28 15.56 20.37
#